data_AF-A0A7V5KA73-F1
#
_entry.id   AF-A0A7V5KA73-F1
#
_cell.length_a   1.000
_cell.length_b   1.000
_cell.length_c   1.000
_cell.angle_alpha   90.00
_cell.angle_beta   90.00
_cell.angle_gamma   90.00
#
_symmetry.space_group_name_H-M   'P 1'
#
loop_
_entity.id
_entity.type
_entity.pdbx_description
1 polymer ?
#
loop_
_entity_poly.entity_id
_entity_poly.type
_entity_poly.pdbx_seq_one_letter_code
_entity_poly.pdbx_strand_id
1 'polypeptide(L)'
;MEFGKKVKTAIGWLLAAVILAFLVRLIYVNRTELAKWQWDIDWFTALISALFLFLAYITAAIAWQTIIYGFGHKIRLSDSFRIVYLANLGRYIPGKIWQVFGMVALAKEVDIPARVSLASFALAQAYSLPAAFLLIPIFIGNISSIESLAVYGNIFYLVFAITFLVFLIFFFKPDGLNIALNRLLKILKREPVEYRPDIKNRMAIFVWYLITWILFGLAFHYFLEALLDRSTLPINYSVGTYIAAYILGYISFLSP
;
A
#
# COMPACT_ATOMS: atom_id res chain seq x y z
N MET A 1 10.48 15.04 26.49
CA MET A 1 9.89 14.06 25.53
C MET A 1 8.38 14.21 25.35
N GLU A 2 7.60 14.55 26.39
CA GLU A 2 6.13 14.73 26.27
C GLU A 2 5.68 15.90 25.37
N PHE A 3 6.40 17.03 25.37
CA PHE A 3 6.00 18.23 24.62
C PHE A 3 5.92 17.97 23.10
N GLY A 4 6.92 17.27 22.54
CA GLY A 4 6.91 16.88 21.12
C GLY A 4 5.81 15.87 20.76
N LYS A 5 5.35 15.06 21.71
CA LYS A 5 4.23 14.12 21.51
C LYS A 5 2.89 14.87 21.48
N LYS A 6 2.70 15.86 22.37
CA LYS A 6 1.52 16.75 22.38
C LYS A 6 1.43 17.60 21.12
N VAL A 7 2.54 18.18 20.66
CA VAL A 7 2.59 18.97 19.41
C VAL A 7 2.24 18.13 18.18
N LYS A 8 2.81 16.92 18.05
CA LYS A 8 2.48 16.01 16.95
C LYS A 8 1.01 15.59 16.95
N THR A 9 0.45 15.36 18.13
CA THR A 9 -0.97 15.01 18.29
C THR A 9 -1.87 16.20 17.91
N ALA A 10 -1.52 17.42 18.34
CA ALA A 10 -2.25 18.63 17.97
C ALA A 10 -2.20 18.91 16.46
N ILE A 11 -1.05 18.73 15.81
CA ILE A 11 -0.92 18.84 14.34
C ILE A 11 -1.79 17.79 13.65
N GLY A 12 -1.81 16.55 14.14
CA GLY A 12 -2.65 15.48 13.61
C GLY A 12 -4.15 15.83 13.68
N TRP A 13 -4.61 16.33 14.83
CA TRP A 13 -6.00 16.77 14.99
C TRP A 13 -6.33 18.00 14.14
N LEU A 14 -5.40 18.95 14.01
CA LEU A 14 -5.56 20.10 13.13
C LEU A 14 -5.71 19.66 11.67
N LEU A 15 -4.86 18.75 11.20
CA LEU A 15 -4.95 18.19 9.85
C LEU A 15 -6.27 17.45 9.63
N ALA A 16 -6.69 16.61 10.59
CA ALA A 16 -7.97 15.93 10.51
C ALA A 16 -9.15 16.92 10.44
N ALA A 17 -9.12 17.99 11.25
CA ALA A 17 -10.12 19.05 11.22
C ALA A 17 -10.13 19.80 9.88
N VAL A 18 -8.95 20.09 9.31
CA VAL A 18 -8.82 20.72 7.97
C VAL A 18 -9.40 19.82 6.89
N ILE A 19 -9.13 18.51 6.92
CA ILE A 19 -9.68 17.55 5.96
C ILE A 19 -11.20 17.46 6.08
N LEU A 20 -11.72 17.35 7.31
CA LEU A 20 -13.16 17.35 7.56
C LEU A 20 -13.82 18.64 7.09
N ALA A 21 -13.21 19.80 7.37
CA ALA A 21 -13.69 21.08 6.89
C ALA A 21 -13.69 21.17 5.36
N PHE A 22 -12.67 20.61 4.71
CA PHE A 22 -12.58 20.53 3.25
C PHE A 22 -13.68 19.63 2.68
N LEU A 23 -13.91 18.45 3.26
CA LEU A 23 -14.98 17.52 2.87
C LEU A 23 -16.36 18.15 3.05
N VAL A 24 -16.64 18.75 4.21
CA VAL A 24 -17.90 19.44 4.49
C VAL A 24 -18.10 20.59 3.51
N ARG A 25 -17.06 21.39 3.24
CA ARG A 25 -17.11 22.46 2.25
C ARG A 25 -17.40 21.90 0.85
N LEU A 26 -16.76 20.80 0.46
CA LEU A 26 -16.93 20.19 -0.86
C LEU A 26 -18.38 19.68 -1.05
N ILE A 27 -18.94 19.04 -0.02
CA ILE A 27 -20.35 18.63 -0.01
C ILE A 27 -21.26 19.87 -0.06
N TYR A 28 -20.98 20.90 0.75
CA TYR A 28 -21.81 22.10 0.80
C TYR A 28 -21.82 22.88 -0.53
N VAL A 29 -20.67 23.01 -1.19
CA VAL A 29 -20.54 23.68 -2.48
C VAL A 29 -21.24 22.89 -3.58
N ASN A 30 -21.07 21.57 -3.63
CA ASN A 30 -21.65 20.71 -4.67
C ASN A 30 -23.03 20.16 -4.30
N ARG A 31 -23.66 20.63 -3.22
CA ARG A 31 -24.93 20.08 -2.69
C ARG A 31 -26.07 20.08 -3.72
N THR A 32 -26.09 21.09 -4.59
CA THR A 32 -27.12 21.26 -5.61
C THR A 32 -26.94 20.28 -6.77
N GLU A 33 -25.70 19.95 -7.12
CA GLU A 33 -25.37 18.90 -8.09
C GLU A 33 -25.63 17.52 -7.51
N LEU A 34 -25.20 17.28 -6.26
CA LEU A 34 -25.45 16.02 -5.55
C LEU A 34 -26.95 15.74 -5.37
N ALA A 35 -27.76 16.77 -5.10
CA ALA A 35 -29.21 16.64 -4.98
C ALA A 35 -29.91 16.32 -6.31
N LYS A 36 -29.28 16.67 -7.45
CA LYS A 36 -29.78 16.36 -8.79
C LYS A 36 -29.21 15.07 -9.36
N TRP A 37 -28.18 14.51 -8.72
CA TRP A 37 -27.56 13.26 -9.15
C TRP A 37 -28.55 12.12 -9.03
N GLN A 38 -28.81 11.43 -10.15
CA GLN A 38 -29.59 10.21 -10.15
C GLN A 38 -28.65 9.05 -9.83
N TRP A 39 -28.83 8.47 -8.65
CA TRP A 39 -28.07 7.30 -8.21
C TRP A 39 -28.62 6.06 -8.93
N ASP A 40 -28.16 5.83 -10.15
CA ASP A 40 -28.36 4.55 -10.85
C ASP A 40 -27.10 3.72 -10.66
N ILE A 41 -27.13 2.82 -9.67
CA ILE A 41 -25.98 1.98 -9.32
C ILE A 41 -26.18 0.61 -9.93
N ASP A 42 -25.25 0.19 -10.79
CA ASP A 42 -25.20 -1.21 -11.23
C ASP A 42 -24.63 -2.09 -10.11
N TRP A 43 -25.55 -2.68 -9.35
CA TRP A 43 -25.23 -3.56 -8.24
C TRP A 43 -24.46 -4.82 -8.64
N PHE A 44 -24.62 -5.30 -9.87
CA PHE A 44 -23.88 -6.47 -10.34
C PHE A 44 -22.40 -6.11 -10.52
N THR A 45 -22.13 -4.97 -11.16
CA THR A 45 -20.77 -4.44 -11.32
C THR A 45 -20.16 -4.03 -9.96
N ALA A 46 -20.97 -3.49 -9.04
CA ALA A 46 -20.53 -3.20 -7.68
C ALA A 46 -20.11 -4.48 -6.93
N LEU A 47 -20.82 -5.60 -7.12
CA LEU A 47 -20.46 -6.88 -6.53
C LEU A 47 -19.15 -7.43 -7.11
N ILE A 48 -18.92 -7.26 -8.42
CA ILE A 48 -17.66 -7.61 -9.07
C ILE A 48 -16.50 -6.78 -8.48
N SER A 49 -16.70 -5.47 -8.29
CA SER A 49 -15.73 -4.60 -7.63
C SER A 49 -15.40 -5.09 -6.21
N ALA A 50 -16.42 -5.39 -5.41
CA ALA A 50 -16.25 -5.91 -4.05
C ALA A 50 -15.51 -7.26 -4.03
N LEU A 51 -15.77 -8.14 -5.01
CA LEU A 51 -15.06 -9.40 -5.17
C LEU A 51 -13.58 -9.18 -5.48
N PHE A 52 -13.24 -8.32 -6.43
CA PHE A 52 -11.84 -7.97 -6.73
C PHE A 52 -11.13 -7.36 -5.51
N LEU A 53 -11.82 -6.51 -4.76
CA LEU A 53 -11.29 -5.92 -3.54
C LEU A 53 -11.00 -7.00 -2.48
N PHE A 54 -11.93 -7.93 -2.28
CA PHE A 54 -11.76 -9.05 -1.35
C PHE A 54 -10.61 -9.97 -1.76
N LEU A 55 -10.48 -10.28 -3.06
CA LEU A 55 -9.36 -11.05 -3.59
C LEU A 55 -8.03 -10.33 -3.40
N ALA A 56 -7.98 -9.01 -3.66
CA ALA A 56 -6.79 -8.19 -3.40
C ALA A 56 -6.38 -8.30 -1.93
N TYR A 57 -7.38 -8.34 -1.03
CA TYR A 57 -7.09 -8.49 0.37
C TYR A 57 -6.49 -9.85 0.74
N ILE A 58 -7.02 -10.92 0.16
CA ILE A 58 -6.47 -12.27 0.32
C ILE A 58 -5.03 -12.33 -0.21
N THR A 59 -4.77 -11.82 -1.42
CA THR A 59 -3.44 -11.93 -2.02
C THR A 59 -2.38 -11.12 -1.27
N ALA A 60 -2.74 -9.98 -0.67
CA ALA A 60 -1.84 -9.23 0.19
C ALA A 60 -1.51 -10.00 1.48
N ALA A 61 -2.48 -10.72 2.03
CA ALA A 61 -2.26 -11.60 3.19
C ALA A 61 -1.38 -12.80 2.81
N ILE A 62 -1.55 -13.38 1.61
CA ILE A 62 -0.67 -14.45 1.11
C ILE A 62 0.76 -13.92 0.91
N ALA A 63 0.93 -12.71 0.37
CA ALA A 63 2.24 -12.08 0.21
C ALA A 63 2.97 -11.98 1.56
N TRP A 64 2.30 -11.46 2.59
CA TRP A 64 2.90 -11.35 3.93
C TRP A 64 3.16 -12.71 4.57
N GLN A 65 2.24 -13.67 4.43
CA GLN A 65 2.44 -15.05 4.90
C GLN A 65 3.68 -15.68 4.25
N THR A 66 3.90 -15.44 2.96
CA THR A 66 5.06 -15.95 2.21
C THR A 66 6.37 -15.34 2.73
N ILE A 67 6.36 -14.07 3.14
CA ILE A 67 7.50 -13.43 3.83
C ILE A 67 7.80 -14.15 5.14
N ILE A 68 6.77 -14.45 5.94
CA ILE A 68 6.91 -15.15 7.23
C ILE A 68 7.47 -16.55 7.05
N TYR A 69 7.07 -17.27 6.00
CA TYR A 69 7.68 -18.56 5.63
C TYR A 69 9.18 -18.44 5.34
N GLY A 70 9.62 -17.32 4.75
CA GLY A 70 11.03 -17.02 4.51
C GLY A 70 11.87 -16.81 5.78
N PHE A 71 11.23 -16.57 6.93
CA PHE A 71 11.86 -16.56 8.25
C PHE A 71 11.79 -17.92 8.97
N GLY A 72 11.25 -18.96 8.32
CA GLY A 72 11.11 -20.29 8.90
C GLY A 72 9.89 -20.47 9.81
N HIS A 73 9.05 -19.46 9.96
CA HIS A 73 7.80 -19.55 10.73
C HIS A 73 6.65 -19.98 9.83
N LYS A 74 5.65 -20.70 10.37
CA LYS A 74 4.44 -21.09 9.64
C LYS A 74 3.20 -20.57 10.38
N ILE A 75 2.34 -19.86 9.66
CA ILE A 75 1.08 -19.31 10.18
C ILE A 75 -0.06 -19.66 9.22
N ARG A 76 -1.30 -19.71 9.72
CA ARG A 76 -2.47 -19.91 8.86
C ARG A 76 -2.78 -18.63 8.07
N LEU A 77 -3.43 -18.78 6.91
CA LEU A 77 -3.81 -17.63 6.09
C LEU A 77 -4.81 -16.72 6.83
N SER A 78 -5.69 -17.29 7.66
CA SER A 78 -6.60 -16.54 8.53
C SER A 78 -5.86 -15.64 9.52
N ASP A 79 -4.77 -16.14 10.10
CA ASP A 79 -3.95 -15.38 11.04
C ASP A 79 -3.22 -14.26 10.31
N SER A 80 -2.65 -14.55 9.13
CA SER A 80 -2.05 -13.55 8.25
C SER A 80 -3.03 -12.43 7.88
N PHE A 81 -4.23 -12.80 7.43
CA PHE A 81 -5.29 -11.86 7.06
C PHE A 81 -5.69 -10.98 8.25
N ARG A 82 -5.98 -11.59 9.41
CA ARG A 82 -6.31 -10.87 10.64
C ARG A 82 -5.22 -9.88 11.03
N ILE A 83 -3.96 -10.32 11.05
CA ILE A 83 -2.82 -9.48 11.45
C ILE A 83 -2.64 -8.32 10.49
N VAL A 84 -2.55 -8.58 9.17
CA VAL A 84 -2.32 -7.54 8.16
C VAL A 84 -3.42 -6.47 8.22
N TYR A 85 -4.69 -6.87 8.28
CA TYR A 85 -5.80 -5.89 8.22
C TYR A 85 -6.07 -5.18 9.54
N LEU A 86 -5.96 -5.85 10.68
CA LEU A 86 -6.08 -5.16 11.97
C LEU A 86 -4.91 -4.22 12.21
N ALA A 87 -3.67 -4.61 11.84
CA ALA A 87 -2.53 -3.71 11.89
C ALA A 87 -2.73 -2.51 10.95
N ASN A 88 -3.28 -2.74 9.75
CA ASN A 88 -3.57 -1.68 8.79
C ASN A 88 -4.49 -0.60 9.32
N LEU A 89 -5.39 -0.88 10.28
CA LEU A 89 -6.21 0.14 10.92
C LEU A 89 -5.37 1.19 11.66
N GLY A 90 -4.17 0.82 12.12
CA GLY A 90 -3.23 1.76 12.73
C GLY A 90 -2.77 2.87 11.78
N ARG A 91 -2.94 2.72 10.46
CA ARG A 91 -2.62 3.79 9.49
C ARG A 91 -3.51 5.02 9.67
N TYR A 92 -4.74 4.83 10.14
CA TYR A 92 -5.72 5.91 10.33
C TYR A 92 -5.49 6.68 11.64
N ILE A 93 -4.54 6.24 12.47
CA ILE A 93 -4.17 6.92 13.70
C ILE A 93 -2.95 7.82 13.44
N PRO A 94 -2.99 9.10 13.82
CA PRO A 94 -1.87 10.02 13.64
C PRO A 94 -0.55 9.47 14.20
N GLY A 95 0.50 9.47 13.37
CA GLY A 95 1.87 9.17 13.79
C GLY A 95 2.59 8.03 13.04
N LYS A 96 1.97 7.38 12.04
CA LYS A 96 2.52 6.30 11.17
C LYS A 96 3.14 5.08 11.87
N ILE A 97 3.32 5.10 13.20
CA ILE A 97 3.94 4.03 14.00
C ILE A 97 2.94 2.99 14.49
N TRP A 98 1.65 3.34 14.57
CA TRP A 98 0.61 2.48 15.15
C TRP A 98 0.39 1.21 14.35
N GLN A 99 0.48 1.29 13.01
CA GLN A 99 0.42 0.13 12.14
C GLN A 99 1.53 -0.88 12.49
N VAL A 100 2.74 -0.40 12.73
CA VAL A 100 3.89 -1.25 13.10
C VAL A 100 3.70 -1.88 14.48
N PHE A 101 3.21 -1.12 15.46
CA PHE A 101 2.92 -1.64 16.79
C PHE A 101 1.79 -2.69 16.77
N GLY A 102 0.72 -2.43 16.03
CA GLY A 102 -0.38 -3.38 15.84
C GLY A 102 0.12 -4.68 15.20
N MET A 103 0.98 -4.57 14.18
CA MET A 103 1.61 -5.72 13.55
C MET A 103 2.41 -6.56 14.55
N VAL A 104 3.29 -5.93 15.35
CA VAL A 104 4.12 -6.61 16.34
C VAL A 104 3.28 -7.25 17.45
N ALA A 105 2.24 -6.56 17.92
CA ALA A 105 1.37 -7.06 18.99
C ALA A 105 0.57 -8.29 18.53
N LEU A 106 -0.08 -8.20 17.36
CA LEU A 106 -0.90 -9.28 16.83
C LEU A 106 -0.06 -10.48 16.34
N ALA A 107 1.11 -10.23 15.75
CA ALA A 107 2.00 -11.31 15.32
C ALA A 107 2.58 -12.10 16.52
N LYS A 108 2.72 -11.47 17.69
CA LYS A 108 3.12 -12.16 18.92
C LYS A 108 2.07 -13.18 19.38
N GLU A 109 0.77 -12.97 19.09
CA GLU A 109 -0.30 -13.93 19.43
C GLU A 109 -0.17 -15.27 18.68
N VAL A 110 0.61 -15.29 17.60
CA VAL A 110 0.89 -16.48 16.79
C VAL A 110 2.39 -16.83 16.79
N ASP A 111 3.06 -16.53 17.91
CA ASP A 111 4.45 -16.88 18.21
C ASP A 111 5.50 -16.32 17.24
N ILE A 112 5.19 -15.23 16.53
CA ILE A 112 6.17 -14.52 15.69
C ILE A 112 6.93 -13.50 16.55
N PRO A 113 8.28 -13.59 16.65
CA PRO A 113 9.06 -12.64 17.43
C PRO A 113 8.93 -11.20 16.91
N ALA A 114 9.03 -10.22 17.81
CA ALA A 114 8.93 -8.80 17.46
C ALA A 114 9.97 -8.37 16.41
N ARG A 115 11.21 -8.91 16.47
CA ARG A 115 12.26 -8.64 15.48
C ARG A 115 11.89 -9.13 14.08
N VAL A 116 11.25 -10.30 13.98
CA VAL A 116 10.74 -10.87 12.72
C VAL A 116 9.56 -10.06 12.21
N SER A 117 8.64 -9.67 13.10
CA SER A 117 7.50 -8.83 12.74
C SER A 117 7.94 -7.49 12.14
N LEU A 118 8.89 -6.79 12.77
CA LEU A 118 9.46 -5.54 12.26
C LEU A 118 10.17 -5.73 10.91
N ALA A 119 10.99 -6.78 10.78
CA ALA A 119 11.69 -7.08 9.54
C ALA A 119 10.71 -7.45 8.41
N SER A 120 9.67 -8.24 8.70
CA SER A 120 8.64 -8.63 7.75
C SER A 120 7.81 -7.45 7.26
N PHE A 121 7.53 -6.47 8.13
CA PHE A 121 6.86 -5.22 7.75
C PHE A 121 7.73 -4.40 6.79
N ALA A 122 9.03 -4.26 7.09
CA ALA A 122 9.96 -3.59 6.19
C ALA A 122 10.06 -4.30 4.83
N LEU A 123 10.10 -5.63 4.82
CA LEU A 123 10.07 -6.43 3.59
C LEU A 123 8.77 -6.23 2.82
N ALA A 124 7.62 -6.26 3.47
CA ALA A 124 6.33 -6.03 2.82
C ALA A 124 6.34 -4.72 2.01
N GLN A 125 6.89 -3.64 2.58
CA GLN A 125 7.07 -2.39 1.86
C GLN A 125 8.13 -2.48 0.75
N ALA A 126 9.25 -3.14 1.01
CA ALA A 126 10.35 -3.31 0.06
C ALA A 126 9.98 -4.15 -1.17
N TYR A 127 8.99 -5.03 -1.08
CA TYR A 127 8.47 -5.78 -2.23
C TYR A 127 7.24 -5.10 -2.86
N SER A 128 6.35 -4.54 -2.05
CA SER A 128 5.10 -3.92 -2.53
C SER A 128 5.35 -2.64 -3.33
N LEU A 129 6.25 -1.75 -2.87
CA LEU A 129 6.54 -0.49 -3.55
C LEU A 129 7.12 -0.70 -4.96
N PRO A 130 8.16 -1.55 -5.16
CA PRO A 130 8.68 -1.82 -6.49
C PRO A 130 7.66 -2.51 -7.40
N ALA A 131 6.78 -3.37 -6.86
CA ALA A 131 5.69 -3.97 -7.62
C ALA A 131 4.73 -2.89 -8.16
N ALA A 132 4.33 -1.93 -7.31
CA ALA A 132 3.52 -0.79 -7.74
C ALA A 132 4.23 0.06 -8.81
N PHE A 133 5.51 0.39 -8.57
CA PHE A 133 6.30 1.20 -9.50
C PHE A 133 6.54 0.53 -10.85
N LEU A 134 6.62 -0.80 -10.89
CA LEU A 134 6.67 -1.54 -12.15
C LEU A 134 5.35 -1.44 -12.93
N LEU A 135 4.23 -1.54 -12.23
CA LEU A 135 2.90 -1.57 -12.85
C LEU A 135 2.40 -0.21 -13.34
N ILE A 136 2.73 0.89 -12.66
CA ILE A 136 2.30 2.25 -13.04
C ILE A 136 2.63 2.58 -14.52
N PRO A 137 3.88 2.50 -15.01
CA PRO A 137 4.17 2.81 -16.41
C PRO A 137 3.58 1.79 -17.40
N ILE A 138 3.40 0.53 -16.98
CA ILE A 138 2.76 -0.51 -17.80
C ILE A 138 1.28 -0.17 -18.06
N PHE A 139 0.57 0.31 -17.03
CA PHE A 139 -0.86 0.56 -17.11
C PHE A 139 -1.22 1.98 -17.58
N ILE A 140 -0.52 3.01 -17.09
CA ILE A 140 -0.77 4.41 -17.50
C ILE A 140 -0.25 4.67 -18.93
N GLY A 141 0.74 3.92 -19.41
CA GLY A 141 1.40 4.19 -20.68
C GLY A 141 2.25 5.47 -20.62
N ASN A 142 2.39 6.18 -21.74
CA ASN A 142 3.20 7.40 -21.78
C ASN A 142 2.51 8.53 -20.99
N ILE A 143 3.11 8.90 -19.85
CA ILE A 143 2.72 10.03 -18.98
C ILE A 143 2.63 11.37 -19.76
N SER A 144 3.20 11.46 -20.97
CA SER A 144 3.05 12.62 -21.86
C SER A 144 1.59 12.97 -22.22
N SER A 145 0.65 12.04 -22.05
CA SER A 145 -0.79 12.29 -22.21
C SER A 145 -1.41 13.11 -21.07
N ILE A 146 -0.69 13.29 -19.96
CA ILE A 146 -1.09 14.10 -18.82
C ILE A 146 -0.25 15.38 -18.88
N GLU A 147 -0.76 16.40 -19.57
CA GLU A 147 -0.06 17.68 -19.80
C GLU A 147 0.47 18.32 -18.51
N SER A 148 -0.26 18.17 -17.40
CA SER A 148 0.13 18.69 -16.08
C SER A 148 1.35 17.99 -15.46
N LEU A 149 1.69 16.78 -15.91
CA LEU A 149 2.85 16.00 -15.43
C LEU A 149 4.00 15.96 -16.43
N ALA A 150 3.82 16.44 -17.66
CA ALA A 150 4.84 16.37 -18.71
C ALA A 150 6.18 17.02 -18.30
N VAL A 151 6.14 18.13 -17.55
CA VAL A 151 7.33 18.84 -17.05
C VAL A 151 8.09 18.03 -15.99
N TYR A 152 7.38 17.21 -15.21
CA TYR A 152 7.97 16.37 -14.16
C TYR A 152 8.17 14.91 -14.61
N GLY A 153 7.70 14.53 -15.80
CA GLY A 153 7.71 13.16 -16.30
C GLY A 153 9.11 12.53 -16.24
N ASN A 154 10.13 13.24 -16.70
CA ASN A 154 11.52 12.74 -16.69
C ASN A 154 12.06 12.47 -15.28
N ILE A 155 11.77 13.37 -14.32
CA ILE A 155 12.19 13.20 -12.92
C ILE A 155 11.42 12.03 -12.30
N PHE A 156 10.12 11.94 -12.59
CA PHE A 156 9.26 10.85 -12.10
C PHE A 156 9.76 9.49 -12.61
N TYR A 157 9.98 9.34 -13.92
CA TYR A 157 10.54 8.11 -14.50
C TYR A 157 11.93 7.78 -13.93
N LEU A 158 12.78 8.78 -13.69
CA LEU A 158 14.11 8.58 -13.12
C LEU A 158 14.05 8.09 -11.66
N VAL A 159 13.19 8.67 -10.82
CA VAL A 159 12.97 8.21 -9.44
C VAL A 159 12.43 6.78 -9.41
N PHE A 160 11.50 6.46 -10.31
CA PHE A 160 10.95 5.11 -10.47
C PHE A 160 12.04 4.11 -10.89
N ALA A 161 12.80 4.44 -11.94
CA ALA A 161 13.87 3.60 -12.45
C ALA A 161 14.95 3.34 -11.40
N ILE A 162 15.39 4.38 -10.66
CA ILE A 162 16.36 4.23 -9.58
C ILE A 162 15.79 3.35 -8.46
N THR A 163 14.55 3.57 -8.03
CA THR A 163 13.95 2.77 -6.95
C THR A 163 13.82 1.30 -7.35
N PHE A 164 13.40 1.04 -8.58
CA PHE A 164 13.29 -0.32 -9.11
C PHE A 164 14.67 -0.98 -9.27
N LEU A 165 15.68 -0.25 -9.76
CA LEU A 165 17.04 -0.76 -9.88
C LEU A 165 17.67 -1.09 -8.53
N VAL A 166 17.48 -0.23 -7.52
CA VAL A 166 17.91 -0.50 -6.14
C VAL A 166 17.24 -1.76 -5.62
N PHE A 167 15.94 -1.94 -5.86
CA PHE A 167 15.23 -3.17 -5.51
C PHE A 167 15.85 -4.40 -6.19
N LEU A 168 16.12 -4.37 -7.50
CA LEU A 168 16.74 -5.49 -8.22
C LEU A 168 18.11 -5.86 -7.64
N ILE A 169 18.95 -4.87 -7.33
CA ILE A 169 20.26 -5.11 -6.71
C ILE A 169 20.10 -5.87 -5.39
N PHE A 170 19.21 -5.44 -4.50
CA PHE A 170 19.00 -6.11 -3.21
C PHE A 170 18.30 -7.45 -3.36
N PHE A 171 17.38 -7.57 -4.31
CA PHE A 171 16.61 -8.78 -4.59
C PHE A 171 17.49 -9.93 -5.08
N PHE A 172 18.40 -9.66 -6.04
CA PHE A 172 19.29 -10.68 -6.60
C PHE A 172 20.55 -10.92 -5.76
N LYS A 173 20.99 -9.93 -4.96
CA LYS A 173 22.12 -10.14 -4.06
C LYS A 173 21.73 -11.15 -2.97
N PRO A 174 22.46 -12.27 -2.81
CA PRO A 174 22.10 -13.34 -1.87
C PRO A 174 21.83 -12.83 -0.44
N ASP A 175 22.71 -11.99 0.08
CA ASP A 175 22.58 -11.38 1.41
C ASP A 175 22.06 -9.93 1.38
N GLY A 176 21.64 -9.40 0.22
CA GLY A 176 21.27 -8.00 0.05
C GLY A 176 20.17 -7.56 1.01
N LEU A 177 19.04 -8.27 0.98
CA LEU A 177 17.90 -8.02 1.87
C LEU A 177 18.28 -8.25 3.34
N ASN A 178 19.02 -9.31 3.65
CA ASN A 178 19.45 -9.60 5.02
C ASN A 178 20.32 -8.48 5.61
N ILE A 179 21.27 -7.95 4.84
CA ILE A 179 22.12 -6.81 5.24
C ILE A 179 21.28 -5.55 5.45
N ALA A 180 20.36 -5.25 4.54
CA ALA A 180 19.50 -4.07 4.64
C ALA A 180 18.61 -4.13 5.88
N LEU A 181 17.99 -5.29 6.15
CA LEU A 181 17.17 -5.52 7.33
C LEU A 181 17.97 -5.38 8.63
N ASN A 182 19.15 -6.02 8.71
CA ASN A 182 19.96 -5.96 9.92
C ASN A 182 20.54 -4.57 10.19
N ARG A 183 20.80 -3.76 9.14
CA ARG A 183 21.10 -2.33 9.30
C ARG A 183 19.92 -1.57 9.90
N LEU A 184 18.72 -1.79 9.38
CA LEU A 184 17.49 -1.18 9.92
C LEU A 184 17.26 -1.58 11.38
N LEU A 185 17.39 -2.87 11.71
CA LEU A 185 17.23 -3.38 13.08
C LEU A 185 18.28 -2.82 14.03
N LYS A 186 19.53 -2.66 13.58
CA LYS A 186 20.60 -2.00 14.36
C LYS A 186 20.24 -0.56 14.71
N ILE A 187 19.70 0.21 13.74
CA ILE A 187 19.21 1.58 13.97
C ILE A 187 18.07 1.58 15.00
N LEU A 188 17.18 0.58 14.92
CA LEU A 188 16.06 0.39 15.84
C LEU A 188 16.45 -0.25 17.18
N LYS A 189 17.75 -0.51 17.42
CA LYS A 189 18.28 -1.20 18.62
C LYS A 189 17.60 -2.55 18.88
N ARG A 190 17.38 -3.33 17.82
CA ARG A 190 16.80 -4.67 17.87
C ARG A 190 17.85 -5.72 17.51
N GLU A 191 17.64 -6.93 18.02
CA GLU A 191 18.43 -8.10 17.66
C GLU A 191 18.36 -8.38 16.16
N PRO A 192 19.44 -8.89 15.56
CA PRO A 192 19.46 -9.24 14.15
C PRO A 192 18.49 -10.38 13.83
N VAL A 193 18.10 -10.45 12.56
CA VAL A 193 17.34 -11.56 12.00
C VAL A 193 18.17 -12.27 10.94
N GLU A 194 17.90 -13.56 10.75
CA GLU A 194 18.40 -14.31 9.61
C GLU A 194 17.28 -14.44 8.59
N TYR A 195 17.41 -13.72 7.47
CA TYR A 195 16.48 -13.78 6.35
C TYR A 195 17.21 -14.22 5.09
N ARG A 196 17.16 -15.51 4.80
CA ARG A 196 17.83 -16.13 3.65
C ARG A 196 16.84 -16.96 2.82
N PRO A 197 15.76 -16.35 2.30
CA PRO A 197 14.83 -17.06 1.44
C PRO A 197 15.50 -17.44 0.11
N ASP A 198 15.08 -18.57 -0.43
CA ASP A 198 15.44 -18.97 -1.79
C ASP A 198 14.83 -18.01 -2.83
N ILE A 199 15.32 -18.08 -4.07
CA ILE A 199 14.84 -17.20 -5.14
C ILE A 199 13.34 -17.43 -5.42
N LYS A 200 12.85 -18.66 -5.24
CA LYS A 200 11.43 -19.00 -5.47
C LYS A 200 10.52 -18.26 -4.50
N ASN A 201 10.86 -18.22 -3.21
CA ASN A 201 10.13 -17.48 -2.20
C ASN A 201 10.18 -15.97 -2.49
N ARG A 202 11.35 -15.41 -2.84
CA ARG A 202 11.46 -13.99 -3.21
C ARG A 202 10.57 -13.64 -4.41
N MET A 203 10.58 -14.47 -5.44
CA MET A 203 9.73 -14.30 -6.63
C MET A 203 8.25 -14.43 -6.29
N ALA A 204 7.87 -15.43 -5.47
CA ALA A 204 6.49 -15.61 -5.05
C ALA A 204 5.94 -14.38 -4.31
N ILE A 205 6.71 -13.81 -3.37
CA ILE A 205 6.32 -12.57 -2.66
C ILE A 205 6.08 -11.43 -3.66
N PHE A 206 7.01 -11.24 -4.60
CA PHE A 206 6.92 -10.18 -5.59
C PHE A 206 5.70 -10.35 -6.51
N VAL A 207 5.46 -11.56 -6.99
CA VAL A 207 4.29 -11.91 -7.82
C VAL A 207 2.99 -11.68 -7.06
N TRP A 208 2.90 -12.07 -5.78
CA TRP A 208 1.70 -11.80 -4.98
C TRP A 208 1.41 -10.32 -4.81
N TYR A 209 2.44 -9.47 -4.67
CA TYR A 209 2.24 -8.02 -4.65
C TYR A 209 1.82 -7.46 -6.01
N LEU A 210 2.35 -7.96 -7.13
CA LEU A 210 1.87 -7.58 -8.47
C LEU A 210 0.39 -7.90 -8.63
N ILE A 211 -0.01 -9.13 -8.29
CA ILE A 211 -1.41 -9.56 -8.34
C ILE A 211 -2.27 -8.66 -7.44
N THR A 212 -1.82 -8.39 -6.21
CA THR A 212 -2.54 -7.53 -5.26
C THR A 212 -2.81 -6.14 -5.83
N TRP A 213 -1.81 -5.50 -6.44
CA TRP A 213 -1.96 -4.17 -7.03
C TRP A 213 -2.90 -4.16 -8.23
N ILE A 214 -2.82 -5.19 -9.09
CA ILE A 214 -3.74 -5.35 -10.22
C ILE A 214 -5.17 -5.51 -9.71
N LEU A 215 -5.40 -6.38 -8.72
CA LEU A 215 -6.73 -6.62 -8.16
C LEU A 215 -7.31 -5.37 -7.50
N PHE A 216 -6.52 -4.57 -6.78
CA PHE A 216 -6.99 -3.29 -6.26
C PHE A 216 -7.37 -2.30 -7.37
N GLY A 217 -6.56 -2.20 -8.42
CA GLY A 217 -6.86 -1.35 -9.57
C GLY A 217 -8.12 -1.79 -10.32
N LEU A 218 -8.32 -3.11 -10.48
CA LEU A 218 -9.55 -3.67 -11.06
C LEU A 218 -10.76 -3.38 -10.19
N ALA A 219 -10.64 -3.56 -8.86
CA ALA A 219 -11.71 -3.20 -7.94
C ALA A 219 -12.11 -1.73 -8.10
N PHE A 220 -11.13 -0.83 -8.23
CA PHE A 220 -11.40 0.59 -8.47
C PHE A 220 -12.05 0.86 -9.84
N HIS A 221 -11.61 0.18 -10.90
CA HIS A 221 -12.21 0.34 -12.23
C HIS A 221 -13.69 -0.06 -12.23
N TYR A 222 -14.03 -1.24 -11.72
CA TYR A 222 -15.43 -1.68 -11.62
C TYR A 222 -16.25 -0.87 -10.62
N PHE A 223 -15.61 -0.30 -9.58
CA PHE A 223 -16.28 0.66 -8.70
C PHE A 223 -16.73 1.91 -9.46
N LEU A 224 -15.89 2.41 -10.37
CA LEU A 224 -16.25 3.54 -11.23
C LEU A 224 -17.36 3.16 -12.22
N GLU A 225 -17.27 2.00 -12.87
CA GLU A 225 -18.31 1.54 -13.80
C GLU A 225 -19.67 1.34 -13.10
N ALA A 226 -19.66 0.84 -11.87
CA ALA A 226 -20.90 0.64 -11.10
C ALA A 226 -21.58 1.96 -10.72
N LEU A 227 -20.82 3.05 -10.56
CA LEU A 227 -21.31 4.34 -10.09
C LEU A 227 -21.57 5.33 -11.23
N LEU A 228 -20.84 5.18 -12.33
CA LEU A 228 -20.86 6.07 -13.46
C LEU A 228 -21.42 5.30 -14.65
N ASP A 229 -22.65 5.65 -15.01
CA ASP A 229 -23.43 5.13 -16.13
C ASP A 229 -22.67 5.13 -17.49
N ARG A 230 -21.52 5.83 -17.56
CA ARG A 230 -20.64 5.96 -18.73
C ARG A 230 -19.16 6.13 -18.39
N SER A 231 -18.57 5.41 -17.42
CA SER A 231 -17.11 5.50 -17.29
C SER A 231 -16.40 4.85 -18.47
N THR A 232 -16.10 5.63 -19.50
CA THR A 232 -15.33 5.25 -20.69
C THR A 232 -13.82 5.19 -20.43
N LEU A 233 -13.40 5.26 -19.15
CA LEU A 233 -11.99 5.22 -18.81
C LEU A 233 -11.44 3.83 -19.16
N PRO A 234 -10.43 3.74 -20.04
CA PRO A 234 -9.79 2.48 -20.33
C PRO A 234 -9.30 1.81 -19.05
N ILE A 235 -9.54 0.50 -18.91
CA ILE A 235 -9.21 -0.28 -17.71
C ILE A 235 -7.76 -0.05 -17.25
N ASN A 236 -6.83 0.03 -18.21
CA ASN A 236 -5.43 0.28 -17.93
C ASN A 236 -5.20 1.66 -17.29
N TYR A 237 -5.91 2.69 -17.73
CA TYR A 237 -5.80 4.02 -17.15
C TYR A 237 -6.36 4.07 -15.72
N SER A 238 -7.52 3.44 -15.46
CA SER A 238 -8.10 3.36 -14.11
C SER A 238 -7.21 2.60 -13.14
N VAL A 239 -6.71 1.42 -13.54
CA VAL A 239 -5.79 0.61 -12.74
C VAL A 239 -4.50 1.38 -12.44
N GLY A 240 -3.87 1.95 -13.48
CA GLY A 240 -2.62 2.68 -13.34
C GLY A 240 -2.77 3.91 -12.44
N THR A 241 -3.82 4.70 -12.66
CA THR A 241 -4.12 5.91 -11.87
C THR A 241 -4.39 5.57 -10.42
N TYR A 242 -5.13 4.49 -10.13
CA TYR A 242 -5.34 4.03 -8.76
C TYR A 242 -4.02 3.72 -8.05
N ILE A 243 -3.15 2.94 -8.69
CA ILE A 243 -1.86 2.56 -8.12
C ILE A 243 -1.01 3.82 -7.89
N ALA A 244 -0.94 4.72 -8.88
CA ALA A 244 -0.20 5.98 -8.76
C ALA A 244 -0.73 6.86 -7.62
N ALA A 245 -2.05 7.05 -7.52
CA ALA A 245 -2.68 7.83 -6.48
C ALA A 245 -2.42 7.24 -5.09
N TYR A 246 -2.49 5.92 -4.94
CA TYR A 246 -2.17 5.25 -3.68
C TYR A 246 -0.72 5.50 -3.26
N ILE A 247 0.23 5.33 -4.19
CA ILE A 247 1.65 5.53 -3.87
C ILE A 247 1.97 7.00 -3.57
N LEU A 248 1.39 7.94 -4.31
CA LEU A 248 1.52 9.37 -4.02
C LEU A 248 0.96 9.71 -2.63
N GLY A 249 -0.19 9.15 -2.25
CA GLY A 249 -0.75 9.28 -0.90
C GLY A 249 0.15 8.66 0.17
N TYR A 250 0.79 7.53 -0.12
CA TYR A 250 1.71 6.86 0.81
C TYR A 250 3.00 7.67 1.06
N ILE A 251 3.56 8.28 -0.01
CA ILE A 251 4.78 9.09 0.04
C ILE A 251 4.51 10.50 0.59
N SER A 252 3.32 11.05 0.33
CA SER A 252 2.92 12.34 0.86
C SER A 252 2.98 12.33 2.39
N PHE A 253 3.87 13.17 2.93
CA PHE A 253 3.97 13.39 4.38
C PHE A 253 2.76 14.12 4.96
N LEU A 254 1.90 14.67 4.09
CA LEU A 254 0.81 15.59 4.41
C LEU A 254 -0.58 14.95 4.38
N SER A 255 -0.73 13.74 3.84
CA SER A 255 -1.97 12.97 3.95
C SER A 255 -1.91 12.04 5.17
N PRO A 256 -2.93 12.05 6.05
CA PRO A 256 -3.04 11.13 7.18
C PRO A 256 -2.93 9.66 6.76
#